data_AF-X0IG47-F1
#
_entry.id   AF-X0IG47-F1
#
_cell.length_a   1.000
_cell.length_b   1.000
_cell.length_c   1.000
_cell.angle_alpha   90.00
_cell.angle_beta   90.00
_cell.angle_gamma   90.00
#
_symmetry.space_group_name_H-M   'P 1'
#
loop_
_entity.id
_entity.type
_entity.pdbx_description
1 polymer ?
#
loop_
_entity_poly.entity_id
_entity_poly.type
_entity_poly.pdbx_seq_one_letter_code
_entity_poly.pdbx_strand_id
1 'polypeptide(L)'
;MNLFNESELRRFADLNPSEPCLDRLDKLNFNEFIYRLHYDLSFYRFMCFVARVPTGTPEMVAYWLMKNWSTEAREGIYGPPKLK
;
A
#
# COMPACT_ATOMS: atom_id res chain seq x y z
N MET A 1 -9.75 8.16 10.77
CA MET A 1 -8.80 9.07 10.09
C MET A 1 -8.11 8.27 9.00
N ASN A 2 -8.13 8.74 7.75
CA ASN A 2 -7.57 8.00 6.62
C ASN A 2 -6.03 8.00 6.66
N LEU A 3 -5.41 6.94 6.14
CA LEU A 3 -3.96 6.78 6.03
C LEU A 3 -3.40 7.65 4.91
N PHE A 4 -4.16 7.79 3.82
CA PHE A 4 -3.82 8.58 2.64
C PHE A 4 -4.90 9.61 2.33
N ASN A 5 -4.45 10.79 1.88
CA ASN A 5 -5.35 11.80 1.32
C ASN A 5 -5.64 11.53 -0.17
N GLU A 6 -6.58 12.27 -0.76
CA GLU A 6 -6.99 12.06 -2.15
C GLU A 6 -5.86 12.25 -3.18
N SER A 7 -4.95 13.21 -2.96
CA SER A 7 -3.81 13.45 -3.84
C SER A 7 -2.86 12.25 -3.84
N GLU A 8 -2.61 11.67 -2.67
CA GLU A 8 -1.79 10.47 -2.52
C GLU A 8 -2.43 9.25 -3.19
N LEU A 9 -3.75 9.07 -3.03
CA LEU A 9 -4.50 8.00 -3.69
C LEU A 9 -4.47 8.10 -5.22
N ARG A 10 -4.52 9.32 -5.78
CA ARG A 10 -4.36 9.52 -7.23
C ARG A 10 -2.98 9.08 -7.70
N ARG A 11 -1.92 9.46 -6.97
CA ARG A 11 -0.56 9.03 -7.29
C ARG A 11 -0.36 7.52 -7.23
N PHE A 12 -1.03 6.84 -6.30
CA PHE A 12 -1.08 5.38 -6.26
C PHE A 12 -1.72 4.80 -7.54
N ALA A 13 -2.86 5.34 -7.97
CA ALA A 13 -3.56 4.89 -9.17
C ALA A 13 -2.74 5.13 -10.46
N ASP A 14 -1.95 6.21 -10.50
CA ASP A 14 -1.06 6.55 -11.61
C ASP A 14 0.27 5.76 -11.59
N LEU A 15 0.41 4.79 -10.67
CA LEU A 15 1.65 4.01 -10.45
C LEU A 15 2.88 4.90 -10.19
N ASN A 16 2.67 6.06 -9.56
CA ASN A 16 3.73 7.01 -9.18
C ASN A 16 3.60 7.51 -7.72
N PRO A 17 3.43 6.61 -6.73
CA PRO A 17 3.42 6.98 -5.31
C PRO A 17 4.70 7.73 -4.93
N SER A 18 4.59 8.67 -4.00
CA SER A 18 5.77 9.30 -3.43
C SER A 18 6.45 8.38 -2.43
N GLU A 19 7.76 8.53 -2.26
CA GLU A 19 8.56 7.81 -1.26
C GLU A 19 7.94 7.87 0.16
N PRO A 20 7.45 9.02 0.68
CA PRO A 20 6.75 9.05 1.98
C PRO A 20 5.44 8.25 2.05
N CYS A 21 4.78 8.00 0.91
CA CYS A 21 3.61 7.12 0.87
C CYS A 21 4.03 5.66 1.00
N LEU A 22 5.09 5.26 0.29
CA LEU A 22 5.66 3.92 0.36
C LEU A 22 6.22 3.64 1.77
N ASP A 23 6.92 4.60 2.37
CA ASP A 23 7.43 4.47 3.75
C ASP A 23 6.32 4.22 4.78
N ARG A 24 5.14 4.81 4.58
CA ARG A 24 3.98 4.55 5.44
C ARG A 24 3.45 3.14 5.26
N LEU A 25 3.38 2.64 4.02
CA LEU A 25 3.00 1.25 3.75
C LEU A 25 4.02 0.28 4.38
N ASP A 26 5.31 0.57 4.29
CA ASP A 26 6.39 -0.26 4.81
C ASP A 26 6.38 -0.33 6.34
N LYS A 27 6.01 0.77 7.01
CA LYS A 27 5.92 0.86 8.48
C LYS A 27 4.65 0.26 9.08
N LEU A 28 3.59 0.06 8.29
CA LEU A 28 2.36 -0.59 8.78
C LEU A 28 2.71 -1.98 9.32
N ASN A 29 2.41 -2.22 10.60
CA ASN A 29 2.40 -3.57 11.13
C ASN A 29 1.08 -4.28 10.81
N PHE A 30 1.00 -5.58 11.08
CA PHE A 30 -0.17 -6.38 10.71
C PHE A 30 -1.47 -5.93 11.40
N ASN A 31 -1.41 -5.54 12.68
CA ASN A 31 -2.60 -5.10 13.42
C ASN A 31 -3.12 -3.76 12.89
N GLU A 32 -2.21 -2.83 12.61
CA GLU A 32 -2.55 -1.56 11.96
C GLU A 32 -3.12 -1.80 10.57
N PHE A 33 -2.54 -2.71 9.80
CA PHE A 33 -3.06 -3.09 8.49
C PHE A 33 -4.50 -3.58 8.57
N ILE A 34 -4.82 -4.52 9.47
CA ILE A 34 -6.20 -5.02 9.65
C ILE A 34 -7.14 -3.85 9.96
N TYR A 35 -6.74 -2.99 10.89
CA TYR A 35 -7.54 -1.83 11.24
C TYR A 35 -7.80 -0.93 10.02
N ARG A 36 -6.78 -0.65 9.20
CA ARG A 36 -6.94 0.14 7.97
C ARG A 36 -7.80 -0.58 6.94
N LEU A 37 -7.62 -1.88 6.75
CA LEU A 37 -8.37 -2.67 5.77
C LEU A 37 -9.89 -2.60 6.01
N HIS A 38 -10.32 -2.61 7.27
CA HIS A 38 -11.74 -2.63 7.63
C HIS A 38 -12.35 -1.27 7.92
N TYR A 39 -11.56 -0.30 8.38
CA TYR A 39 -12.07 0.98 8.88
C TYR A 39 -11.61 2.21 8.09
N ASP A 40 -10.74 2.04 7.09
CA ASP A 40 -10.27 3.09 6.21
C ASP A 40 -10.69 2.78 4.77
N LEU A 41 -11.81 3.37 4.33
CA LEU A 41 -12.39 3.12 3.01
C LEU A 41 -11.43 3.46 1.87
N SER A 42 -10.61 4.49 2.06
CA SER A 42 -9.59 4.87 1.08
C SER A 42 -8.50 3.81 0.96
N PHE A 43 -8.05 3.29 2.11
CA PHE A 43 -7.09 2.19 2.14
C PHE A 43 -7.67 0.91 1.52
N TYR A 44 -8.92 0.55 1.86
CA TYR A 44 -9.62 -0.57 1.24
C TYR A 44 -9.68 -0.45 -0.29
N ARG A 45 -10.02 0.74 -0.81
CA ARG A 45 -10.03 1.00 -2.26
C ARG A 45 -8.65 0.87 -2.88
N PHE A 46 -7.61 1.40 -2.23
CA PHE A 46 -6.23 1.21 -2.65
C PHE A 46 -5.89 -0.29 -2.77
N MET A 47 -6.23 -1.09 -1.76
CA MET A 47 -5.98 -2.53 -1.74
C MET A 47 -6.65 -3.23 -2.93
N CYS A 48 -7.92 -2.93 -3.21
CA CYS A 48 -8.65 -3.59 -4.29
C CYS A 48 -8.23 -3.14 -5.69
N PHE A 49 -8.01 -1.85 -5.91
CA PHE A 49 -7.84 -1.29 -7.25
C PHE A 49 -6.39 -1.08 -7.67
N VAL A 50 -5.51 -0.75 -6.72
CA VAL A 50 -4.10 -0.45 -7.00
C VAL A 50 -3.22 -1.65 -6.69
N ALA A 51 -3.29 -2.16 -5.45
CA ALA A 51 -2.56 -3.37 -5.07
C ALA A 51 -3.20 -4.66 -5.61
N ARG A 52 -4.38 -4.55 -6.23
CA ARG A 52 -5.13 -5.63 -6.91
C ARG A 52 -5.38 -6.85 -6.01
N VAL A 53 -5.59 -6.63 -4.72
CA VAL A 53 -5.91 -7.68 -3.76
C VAL A 53 -7.42 -7.99 -3.83
N PRO A 54 -7.82 -9.23 -4.20
CA PRO A 54 -9.23 -9.60 -4.30
C PRO A 54 -9.96 -9.49 -2.96
N THR A 55 -11.23 -9.08 -3.00
CA THR A 55 -12.11 -9.13 -1.82
C THR A 55 -12.23 -10.56 -1.30
N GLY A 56 -12.18 -10.75 0.02
CA GLY A 56 -12.21 -12.07 0.66
C GLY A 56 -10.84 -12.76 0.74
N THR A 57 -9.78 -12.16 0.21
CA THR A 57 -8.41 -12.61 0.46
C THR A 57 -8.13 -12.64 1.96
N PRO A 58 -7.56 -13.72 2.53
CA PRO A 58 -7.20 -13.77 3.94
C PRO A 58 -6.29 -12.61 4.33
N GLU A 59 -6.51 -12.03 5.51
CA GLU A 59 -5.86 -10.77 5.92
C GLU A 59 -4.33 -10.85 5.90
N MET A 60 -3.75 -11.95 6.37
CA MET A 60 -2.30 -12.18 6.30
C MET A 60 -1.77 -12.19 4.86
N VAL A 61 -2.52 -12.79 3.93
CA VAL A 61 -2.16 -12.83 2.52
C VAL A 61 -2.31 -11.44 1.89
N ALA A 62 -3.39 -10.72 2.21
CA ALA A 62 -3.60 -9.34 1.76
C ALA A 62 -2.47 -8.41 2.25
N TYR A 63 -2.05 -8.58 3.50
CA TYR A 63 -0.92 -7.84 4.08
C TYR A 63 0.37 -8.09 3.32
N TRP A 64 0.69 -9.35 3.02
CA TRP A 64 1.89 -9.70 2.24
C TRP A 64 1.83 -9.16 0.81
N LEU A 65 0.69 -9.26 0.15
CA LEU A 65 0.50 -8.71 -1.20
C LEU A 65 0.71 -7.19 -1.23
N MET A 66 0.23 -6.47 -0.21
CA MET A 66 0.48 -5.03 -0.08
C MET A 66 1.96 -4.70 0.13
N LYS A 67 2.68 -5.49 0.93
CA LYS A 67 4.14 -5.33 1.11
C LYS A 67 4.90 -5.59 -0.19
N ASN A 68 4.54 -6.65 -0.92
CA ASN A 68 5.16 -6.97 -2.20
C ASN A 68 4.91 -5.84 -3.21
N TRP A 69 3.66 -5.36 -3.30
CA TRP A 69 3.32 -4.23 -4.16
C TRP A 69 4.11 -2.98 -3.82
N SER A 70 4.28 -2.64 -2.52
CA SER A 70 5.08 -1.50 -2.07
C SER A 70 6.54 -1.61 -2.52
N THR A 71 7.14 -2.80 -2.39
CA THR A 71 8.50 -3.11 -2.83
C THR A 71 8.64 -2.95 -4.34
N GLU A 72 7.76 -3.58 -5.13
CA GLU A 72 7.78 -3.50 -6.59
C GLU A 72 7.60 -2.05 -7.10
N ALA A 73 6.67 -1.31 -6.50
CA ALA A 73 6.45 0.09 -6.84
C ALA A 73 7.69 0.95 -6.51
N ARG A 74 8.35 0.68 -5.37
CA ARG A 74 9.58 1.38 -5.00
C ARG A 74 10.70 1.11 -5.99
N GLU A 75 10.94 -0.17 -6.32
CA GLU A 75 11.98 -0.57 -7.25
C GLU A 75 11.74 -0.01 -8.66
N GLY A 76 10.49 -0.02 -9.13
CA GLY A 76 10.11 0.51 -10.43
C GLY A 76 10.32 2.02 -10.58
N ILE A 77 10.18 2.79 -9.51
CA ILE A 77 10.25 4.27 -9.54
C ILE A 77 11.64 4.78 -9.14
N TYR A 78 12.21 4.22 -8.07
CA TYR A 78 13.42 4.73 -7.43
C TYR A 78 14.65 3.85 -7.67
N GLY A 79 14.48 2.72 -8.35
CA GLY A 79 15.51 1.69 -8.51
C GLY A 79 15.64 0.80 -7.28
N PRO A 80 16.47 -0.26 -7.36
CA PRO A 80 16.68 -1.17 -6.25
C PRO A 80 17.26 -0.41 -5.04
N PRO A 81 16.93 -0.82 -3.80
CA PRO A 81 17.52 -0.22 -2.62
C PRO A 81 19.04 -0.29 -2.72
N LYS A 82 19.71 0.86 -2.56
CA LYS A 82 21.18 0.91 -2.55
C LYS A 82 21.64 0.05 -1.37
N LEU A 83 22.27 -1.09 -1.68
CA LEU A 83 22.95 -1.92 -0.70
C LEU A 83 23.96 -1.02 0.03
N LYS A 84 23.75 -0.83 1.33
CA LYS A 84 24.72 -0.18 2.22
C LYS A 84 25.75 -1.21 2.66
#